data_AF-A0A385U057-F1
#
_entry.id   AF-A0A385U057-F1
#
_cell.length_a   1.000
_cell.length_b   1.000
_cell.length_c   1.000
_cell.angle_alpha   90.00
_cell.angle_beta   90.00
_cell.angle_gamma   90.00
#
_symmetry.space_group_name_H-M   'P 1'
#
loop_
_entity.id
_entity.type
_entity.pdbx_description
1 polymer ?
#
loop_
_entity_poly.entity_id
_entity_poly.type
_entity_poly.pdbx_seq_one_letter_code
_entity_poly.pdbx_strand_id
1 'polypeptide(L)'
;MRLSSRKPICLLMNLGGFETRMDELLTKAFCLGEEVFSLTGEGIVPLPAQSAIVPVNVMSLSSGELHVWSSLVNEQLQEREMNVANVVILAAGRKYCGVLPLGTIIFEGLRIGA
;
A
#
# COMPACT_ATOMS: atom_id res chain seq x y z
N MET A 1 14.39 -14.40 -19.85
CA MET A 1 13.86 -13.08 -19.48
C MET A 1 12.58 -13.29 -18.70
N ARG A 2 12.55 -13.03 -17.38
CA ARG A 2 11.29 -13.07 -16.63
C ARG A 2 10.56 -11.77 -16.92
N LEU A 3 9.52 -11.84 -17.74
CA LEU A 3 8.50 -10.79 -17.80
C LEU A 3 8.06 -10.54 -16.36
N SER A 4 8.40 -9.41 -15.78
CA SER A 4 7.76 -8.94 -14.56
C SER A 4 6.30 -8.71 -14.94
N SER A 5 5.48 -9.74 -14.82
CA SER A 5 4.04 -9.65 -15.07
C SER A 5 3.52 -8.60 -14.10
N ARG A 6 3.14 -7.44 -14.65
CA ARG A 6 2.42 -6.40 -13.92
C ARG A 6 1.33 -7.07 -13.09
N LYS A 7 1.25 -6.70 -11.82
CA LYS A 7 0.21 -7.25 -10.96
C LYS A 7 -1.09 -6.53 -11.28
N PRO A 8 -2.24 -7.19 -11.15
CA PRO A 8 -3.52 -6.50 -11.26
C PRO A 8 -3.63 -5.30 -10.31
N ILE A 9 -3.15 -5.43 -9.07
CA ILE A 9 -3.39 -4.43 -8.02
C ILE A 9 -2.07 -3.96 -7.37
N CYS A 10 -1.93 -2.65 -7.20
CA CYS A 10 -0.86 -2.01 -6.44
C CYS A 10 -1.43 -1.20 -5.26
N LEU A 11 -0.99 -1.52 -4.04
CA LEU A 11 -1.33 -0.78 -2.82
C LEU A 11 -0.21 0.20 -2.48
N LEU A 12 -0.54 1.46 -2.22
CA LEU A 12 0.41 2.48 -1.77
C LEU A 12 0.48 2.50 -0.24
N MET A 13 1.70 2.51 0.29
CA MET A 13 1.94 2.62 1.72
C MET A 13 2.99 3.68 2.03
N ASN A 14 2.69 4.54 3.01
CA ASN A 14 3.57 5.62 3.45
C ASN A 14 4.35 5.20 4.70
N LEU A 15 5.66 5.08 4.56
CA LEU A 15 6.63 4.84 5.64
C LEU A 15 7.22 6.15 6.21
N GLY A 16 6.59 7.29 5.93
CA GLY A 16 6.98 8.63 6.34
C GLY A 16 7.63 9.43 5.21
N GLY A 17 7.03 10.57 4.85
CA GLY A 17 7.55 11.48 3.83
C GLY A 17 7.21 11.09 2.38
N PHE A 18 6.18 10.27 2.16
CA PHE A 18 5.68 9.91 0.83
C PHE A 18 5.36 11.12 -0.04
N GLU A 19 4.77 12.16 0.55
CA GLU A 19 4.36 13.40 -0.11
C GLU A 19 5.52 14.15 -0.79
N THR A 20 6.75 13.95 -0.32
CA THR A 20 7.94 14.59 -0.89
C THR A 20 8.29 14.09 -2.30
N ARG A 21 7.75 12.93 -2.69
CA ARG A 21 8.02 12.24 -3.97
C ARG A 21 6.74 11.71 -4.61
N MET A 22 5.61 12.34 -4.33
CA MET A 22 4.29 11.84 -4.68
C MET A 22 4.16 11.50 -6.17
N ASP A 23 4.55 12.41 -7.06
CA ASP A 23 4.42 12.21 -8.52
C ASP A 23 5.24 11.02 -9.02
N GLU A 24 6.46 10.87 -8.52
CA GLU A 24 7.35 9.74 -8.84
C GLU A 24 6.73 8.41 -8.37
N LEU A 25 6.22 8.39 -7.13
CA LEU A 25 5.66 7.21 -6.51
C LEU A 25 4.34 6.78 -7.15
N LEU A 26 3.49 7.73 -7.52
CA LEU A 26 2.26 7.47 -8.27
C LEU A 26 2.59 6.88 -9.65
N THR A 27 3.53 7.51 -10.38
CA THR A 27 3.99 6.98 -11.68
C THR A 27 4.47 5.54 -11.54
N LYS A 28 5.29 5.25 -10.53
CA LYS A 28 5.79 3.90 -10.27
C LYS A 28 4.67 2.91 -9.93
N ALA A 29 3.67 3.32 -9.16
CA ALA A 29 2.53 2.48 -8.81
C ALA A 29 1.69 2.09 -10.03
N PHE A 30 1.42 3.04 -10.92
CA PHE A 30 0.72 2.76 -12.19
C PHE A 30 1.53 1.88 -13.14
N CYS A 31 2.86 1.85 -13.04
CA CYS A 31 3.68 0.87 -13.76
C CYS A 31 3.61 -0.55 -13.14
N LEU A 32 3.28 -0.67 -11.84
CA LEU A 32 3.27 -1.94 -11.10
C LEU A 32 1.90 -2.62 -11.10
N GLY A 33 0.82 -1.82 -11.00
CA GLY A 33 -0.57 -2.24 -10.88
C GLY A 33 -1.42 -1.76 -12.06
N GLU A 34 -2.42 -2.53 -12.48
CA GLU A 34 -3.49 -2.02 -13.36
C GLU A 34 -4.45 -1.12 -12.58
N GLU A 35 -4.79 -1.55 -11.37
CA GLU A 35 -5.50 -0.79 -10.37
C GLU A 35 -4.56 -0.34 -9.26
N VAL A 36 -4.71 0.90 -8.80
CA VAL A 36 -3.90 1.46 -7.71
C VAL A 36 -4.83 1.89 -6.58
N PHE A 37 -4.49 1.50 -5.35
CA PHE A 37 -5.21 1.88 -4.15
C PHE A 37 -4.26 2.53 -3.15
N SER A 38 -4.76 3.47 -2.37
CA SER A 38 -4.04 4.09 -1.25
C SER A 38 -4.47 3.44 0.06
N LEU A 39 -3.51 3.06 0.90
CA LEU A 39 -3.79 2.63 2.27
C LEU A 39 -3.87 3.87 3.18
N THR A 40 -5.08 4.37 3.41
CA THR A 40 -5.37 5.55 4.22
C THR A 40 -5.68 5.16 5.67
N GLY A 41 -5.95 6.14 6.53
CA GLY A 41 -6.45 5.89 7.89
C GLY A 41 -7.85 5.25 7.91
N GLU A 42 -8.60 5.36 6.81
CA GLU A 42 -9.95 4.80 6.63
C GLU A 42 -9.94 3.45 5.88
N GLY A 43 -8.75 2.91 5.57
CA GLY A 43 -8.57 1.64 4.88
C GLY A 43 -8.11 1.80 3.42
N ILE A 44 -8.69 1.00 2.52
CA ILE A 44 -8.28 0.85 1.13
C ILE A 44 -9.15 1.72 0.24
N VAL A 45 -8.56 2.77 -0.33
CA VAL A 45 -9.26 3.72 -1.20
C VAL A 45 -8.73 3.62 -2.62
N PRO A 46 -9.57 3.39 -3.64
CA PRO A 46 -9.12 3.38 -5.04
C PRO A 46 -8.63 4.76 -5.46
N LEU A 47 -7.60 4.80 -6.30
CA LEU A 47 -7.15 6.03 -6.93
C LEU A 47 -7.80 6.22 -8.31
N PRO A 48 -8.61 7.29 -8.48
CA PRO A 48 -8.69 7.98 -9.77
C PRO A 48 -8.56 9.53 -9.71
N ALA A 49 -7.59 10.02 -10.50
CA ALA A 49 -7.37 11.32 -11.18
C ALA A 49 -7.48 12.69 -10.47
N GLN A 50 -8.19 12.90 -9.36
CA GLN A 50 -8.47 14.29 -8.88
C GLN A 50 -8.27 14.55 -7.39
N SER A 51 -7.69 13.61 -6.63
CA SER A 51 -7.44 13.87 -5.21
C SER A 51 -6.07 13.38 -4.76
N ALA A 52 -5.40 14.21 -3.97
CA ALA A 52 -4.17 13.93 -3.26
C ALA A 52 -4.44 13.00 -2.06
N ILE A 53 -4.95 11.79 -2.33
CA ILE A 53 -5.17 10.79 -1.27
C ILE A 53 -3.82 10.15 -0.94
N VAL A 54 -3.13 10.78 0.01
CA VAL A 54 -1.85 10.31 0.53
C VAL A 54 -2.10 9.13 1.49
N PRO A 55 -1.34 8.03 1.36
CA PRO A 55 -1.45 6.93 2.31
C PRO A 55 -1.08 7.40 3.73
N VAL A 56 -1.73 6.83 4.74
CA VAL A 56 -1.44 7.15 6.14
C VAL A 56 0.01 6.78 6.45
N ASN A 57 0.71 7.67 7.14
CA ASN A 57 2.05 7.37 7.60
C ASN A 57 1.99 6.32 8.72
N VAL A 58 2.25 5.06 8.36
CA VAL A 58 2.17 3.94 9.30
C VAL A 58 3.24 4.02 10.40
N MET A 59 4.33 4.75 10.16
CA MET A 59 5.41 4.96 11.13
C MET A 59 5.05 6.01 12.20
N SER A 60 3.96 6.77 12.03
CA SER A 60 3.48 7.72 13.05
C SER A 60 2.30 7.21 13.87
N LEU A 61 1.75 6.04 13.54
CA LEU A 61 0.68 5.43 14.31
C LEU A 61 1.26 4.79 15.57
N SER A 62 0.54 4.92 16.69
CA SER A 62 0.80 4.12 17.89
C SER A 62 0.52 2.64 17.63
N SER A 63 1.06 1.73 18.44
CA SER A 63 0.83 0.29 18.28
C SER A 63 -0.67 -0.07 18.30
N GLY A 64 -1.47 0.64 19.10
CA GLY A 64 -2.93 0.45 19.15
C GLY A 64 -3.62 0.90 17.85
N GLU A 65 -3.29 2.08 17.34
CA GLU A 65 -3.81 2.57 16.06
C GLU A 65 -3.39 1.69 14.89
N LEU A 66 -2.13 1.23 14.89
CA LEU A 66 -1.59 0.37 13.85
C LEU A 66 -2.29 -1.01 13.86
N HIS A 67 -2.62 -1.54 15.04
CA HIS A 67 -3.40 -2.77 15.15
C HIS A 67 -4.80 -2.60 14.55
N VAL A 68 -5.54 -1.57 14.96
CA VAL A 68 -6.90 -1.28 14.44
C VAL A 68 -6.86 -1.08 12.92
N TRP A 69 -5.91 -0.28 12.44
CA TRP A 69 -5.72 0.00 11.02
C TRP A 69 -5.40 -1.29 10.23
N SER A 70 -4.51 -2.15 10.75
CA SER A 70 -4.17 -3.39 10.06
C SER A 70 -5.36 -4.35 9.96
N SER A 71 -6.19 -4.44 11.00
CA SER A 71 -7.40 -5.28 11.00
C SER A 71 -8.37 -4.78 9.94
N LEU A 72 -8.65 -3.47 9.91
CA LEU A 72 -9.50 -2.83 8.89
C LEU A 72 -9.00 -3.11 7.47
N VAL A 73 -7.70 -2.95 7.22
CA VAL A 73 -7.12 -3.21 5.89
C VAL A 73 -7.26 -4.70 5.52
N ASN A 74 -7.01 -5.62 6.45
CA ASN A 74 -7.14 -7.06 6.19
C ASN A 74 -8.58 -7.47 5.90
N GLU A 75 -9.55 -6.95 6.64
CA GLU A 75 -10.98 -7.17 6.38
C GLU A 75 -11.36 -6.70 4.97
N GLN A 76 -10.95 -5.49 4.59
CA GLN A 76 -11.25 -4.96 3.25
C GLN A 76 -10.53 -5.70 2.11
N LEU A 77 -9.31 -6.21 2.34
CA LEU A 77 -8.64 -7.08 1.37
C LEU A 77 -9.45 -8.35 1.13
N GLN A 78 -9.96 -8.96 2.21
CA GLN A 78 -10.77 -10.16 2.13
C GLN A 78 -12.11 -9.91 1.44
N GLU A 79 -12.82 -8.84 1.80
CA GLU A 79 -14.09 -8.44 1.17
C GLU A 79 -13.96 -8.17 -0.34
N ARG A 80 -12.80 -7.67 -0.76
CA ARG A 80 -12.48 -7.38 -2.17
C ARG A 80 -11.84 -8.56 -2.91
N GLU A 81 -11.71 -9.72 -2.28
CA GLU A 81 -11.07 -10.92 -2.82
C GLU A 81 -9.61 -10.69 -3.31
N MET A 82 -8.93 -9.73 -2.68
CA MET A 82 -7.56 -9.34 -3.03
C MET A 82 -6.55 -10.32 -2.44
N ASN A 83 -5.90 -11.10 -3.30
CA ASN A 83 -4.96 -12.15 -2.88
C ASN A 83 -3.51 -11.89 -3.31
N VAL A 84 -2.57 -12.66 -2.72
CA VAL A 84 -1.12 -12.54 -2.95
C VAL A 84 -0.68 -12.75 -4.40
N ALA A 85 -1.46 -13.48 -5.20
CA ALA A 85 -1.15 -13.70 -6.61
C ALA A 85 -1.39 -12.43 -7.44
N ASN A 86 -2.24 -11.52 -6.96
CA ASN A 86 -2.74 -10.38 -7.73
C ASN A 86 -2.31 -9.01 -7.17
N VAL A 87 -1.75 -8.97 -5.97
CA VAL A 87 -1.46 -7.73 -5.24
C VAL A 87 0.03 -7.56 -4.96
N VAL A 88 0.53 -6.33 -5.12
CA VAL A 88 1.79 -5.85 -4.57
C VAL A 88 1.59 -4.58 -3.74
N ILE A 89 2.50 -4.34 -2.81
CA ILE A 89 2.55 -3.13 -1.99
C ILE A 89 3.76 -2.30 -2.43
N LEU A 90 3.52 -1.06 -2.85
CA LEU A 90 4.56 -0.05 -3.01
C LEU A 90 4.75 0.69 -1.68
N ALA A 91 5.74 0.27 -0.92
CA ALA A 91 6.14 0.86 0.36
C ALA A 91 7.13 2.00 0.12
N ALA A 92 6.80 3.22 0.52
CA ALA A 92 7.66 4.37 0.26
C ALA A 92 7.66 5.41 1.37
N GLY A 93 8.81 6.04 1.56
CA GLY A 93 9.00 7.21 2.41
C GLY A 93 9.99 8.18 1.77
N ARG A 94 10.49 9.14 2.55
CA ARG A 94 11.34 10.24 2.05
C ARG A 94 12.55 9.75 1.23
N LYS A 95 13.24 8.70 1.71
CA LYS A 95 14.46 8.16 1.08
C LYS A 95 14.33 6.72 0.62
N TYR A 96 13.28 6.01 1.04
CA TYR A 96 13.12 4.58 0.82
C TYR A 96 11.94 4.32 -0.10
N CYS A 97 12.07 3.34 -1.00
CA CYS A 97 10.99 2.90 -1.86
C CYS A 97 11.24 1.44 -2.24
N GLY A 98 10.31 0.56 -1.89
CA GLY A 98 10.39 -0.88 -2.14
C GLY A 98 9.05 -1.46 -2.58
N VAL A 99 9.10 -2.54 -3.35
CA VAL A 99 7.91 -3.32 -3.72
C VAL A 99 7.92 -4.57 -2.87
N LEU A 100 6.83 -4.79 -2.15
CA LEU A 100 6.65 -5.91 -1.23
C LEU A 100 5.48 -6.78 -1.71
N PRO A 101 5.54 -8.10 -1.54
CA PRO A 101 4.37 -8.94 -1.73
C PRO A 101 3.34 -8.69 -0.63
N LEU A 102 2.07 -8.95 -0.94
CA LEU A 102 1.06 -9.08 0.10
C LEU A 102 1.44 -10.23 1.06
N GLY A 103 1.15 -10.07 2.36
CA GLY A 103 1.56 -10.96 3.43
C GLY A 103 2.91 -10.60 4.07
N THR A 104 3.54 -9.50 3.66
CA THR A 104 4.78 -8.99 4.26
C THR A 104 4.54 -8.41 5.65
N ILE A 105 5.49 -8.65 6.57
CA ILE A 105 5.54 -7.99 7.88
C ILE A 105 6.16 -6.60 7.71
N ILE A 106 5.45 -5.58 8.17
CA ILE A 106 5.80 -4.18 7.86
C ILE A 106 6.51 -3.51 9.05
N PHE A 107 5.87 -3.53 10.21
CA PHE A 107 6.37 -2.93 11.44
C PHE A 107 5.76 -3.65 12.65
N GLU A 108 6.51 -3.81 13.74
CA GLU A 108 6.04 -4.43 15.00
C GLU A 108 5.31 -5.78 14.85
N GLY A 109 5.66 -6.58 13.83
CA GLY A 109 5.04 -7.88 13.58
C GLY A 109 3.69 -7.81 12.84
N LEU A 110 3.22 -6.62 12.47
CA LEU A 110 1.95 -6.45 11.75
C LEU A 110 2.08 -6.81 10.27
N ARG A 111 1.06 -7.52 9.80
CA ARG A 111 0.99 -8.16 8.49
C ARG A 111 -0.22 -7.65 7.72
N ILE A 112 0.00 -7.26 6.47
CA ILE A 112 -1.05 -6.85 5.54
C ILE A 112 -1.30 -8.00 4.55
N GLY A 113 -2.55 -8.44 4.43
CA GLY A 113 -2.97 -9.69 3.80
C GLY A 113 -2.68 -10.92 4.67
N ALA A 114 -3.01 -10.81 5.97
CA ALA A 114 -2.86 -11.90 6.95
C ALA A 114 -3.94 -12.96 6.83
#